data_AF-A0A3P7I0I3-F1
#
_entry.id   AF-A0A3P7I0I3-F1
#
_cell.length_a   1.000
_cell.length_b   1.000
_cell.length_c   1.000
_cell.angle_alpha   90.00
_cell.angle_beta   90.00
_cell.angle_gamma   90.00
#
_symmetry.space_group_name_H-M   'P 1'
#
loop_
_entity.id
_entity.type
_entity.pdbx_description
1 polymer ?
#
loop_
_entity_poly.entity_id
_entity_poly.type
_entity_poly.pdbx_seq_one_letter_code
_entity_poly.pdbx_strand_id
1 'polypeptide(L)'
;MNQLKHLPVKYKSYKSYEYAKQMMHNYSKMNMLVMELKSEALKERHWRQMMKELRVNWNLSELTLGQVWDADLQRHEHAIKQILLVAQGELALEEFLKQMKEFWQAYEVELVNYQNKTRLIKGWDELFNKLKEHQNSLAAMKLSPYYKQFEENALSWEEKLNRISAMFDVWIDVQRRWVYLEGLFSGSADIATLLPIESARFSR
;
A
#
# COMPACT_ATOMS: atom_id res chain seq x y z
N MET A 1 -21.19 -15.02 31.57
CA MET A 1 -22.29 -15.94 31.16
C MET A 1 -22.45 -17.16 32.07
N ASN A 2 -21.39 -17.94 32.36
CA ASN A 2 -21.53 -19.21 33.10
C ASN A 2 -21.94 -19.04 34.57
N GLN A 3 -21.42 -18.06 35.29
CA GLN A 3 -21.73 -17.86 36.73
C GLN A 3 -23.21 -17.49 37.00
N LEU A 4 -23.85 -16.69 36.13
CA LEU A 4 -25.29 -16.38 36.24
C LEU A 4 -26.18 -17.61 36.04
N LYS A 5 -25.74 -18.60 35.23
CA LYS A 5 -26.49 -19.85 35.04
C LYS A 5 -26.50 -20.72 36.30
N HIS A 6 -25.52 -20.57 37.18
CA HIS A 6 -25.43 -21.34 38.44
C HIS A 6 -26.17 -20.69 39.61
N LEU A 7 -26.80 -19.52 39.42
CA LEU A 7 -27.58 -18.89 40.50
C LEU A 7 -28.81 -19.73 40.89
N PRO A 8 -29.18 -19.76 42.19
CA PRO A 8 -30.38 -20.44 42.65
C PRO A 8 -31.65 -19.94 41.96
N VAL A 9 -32.65 -20.82 41.77
CA VAL A 9 -33.88 -20.54 41.00
C VAL A 9 -34.63 -19.32 41.51
N LYS A 10 -34.65 -19.11 42.84
CA LYS A 10 -35.26 -17.94 43.49
C LYS A 10 -34.70 -16.61 42.98
N TYR A 11 -33.41 -16.56 42.63
CA TYR A 11 -32.80 -15.33 42.11
C TYR A 11 -33.09 -15.11 40.62
N LYS A 12 -33.34 -16.20 39.88
CA LYS A 12 -33.64 -16.15 38.45
C LYS A 12 -35.02 -15.59 38.13
N SER A 13 -35.95 -15.61 39.09
CA SER A 13 -37.28 -15.02 38.95
C SER A 13 -37.33 -13.50 39.16
N TYR A 14 -36.24 -12.87 39.62
CA TYR A 14 -36.21 -11.42 39.79
C TYR A 14 -35.96 -10.69 38.47
N LYS A 15 -36.64 -9.55 38.29
CA LYS A 15 -36.42 -8.64 37.15
C LYS A 15 -34.96 -8.20 37.00
N SER A 16 -34.23 -8.06 38.12
CA SER A 16 -32.80 -7.71 38.11
C SER A 16 -31.93 -8.79 37.47
N TYR A 17 -32.28 -10.07 37.62
CA TYR A 17 -31.59 -11.17 36.95
C TYR A 17 -31.84 -11.13 35.44
N GLU A 18 -33.07 -10.92 35.00
CA GLU A 18 -33.38 -10.78 33.58
C GLU A 18 -32.67 -9.56 32.97
N TYR A 19 -32.66 -8.42 33.66
CA TYR A 19 -31.92 -7.23 33.25
C TYR A 19 -30.42 -7.50 33.09
N ALA A 20 -29.77 -8.10 34.10
CA ALA A 20 -28.35 -8.44 34.04
C ALA A 20 -28.04 -9.44 32.92
N LYS A 21 -28.92 -10.43 32.70
CA LYS A 21 -28.80 -11.40 31.61
C LYS A 21 -28.90 -10.73 30.24
N GLN A 22 -29.86 -9.81 30.06
CA GLN A 22 -30.04 -9.03 28.84
C GLN A 22 -28.80 -8.15 28.57
N MET A 23 -28.34 -7.43 29.60
CA MET A 23 -27.15 -6.57 29.52
C MET A 23 -25.91 -7.34 29.11
N MET A 24 -25.63 -8.49 29.73
CA MET A 24 -24.49 -9.32 29.31
C MET A 24 -24.62 -9.85 27.89
N HIS A 25 -25.83 -10.17 27.43
CA HIS A 25 -26.04 -10.63 26.06
C HIS A 25 -25.75 -9.52 25.06
N ASN A 26 -26.19 -8.29 25.34
CA ASN A 26 -25.89 -7.11 24.53
C ASN A 26 -24.38 -6.83 24.51
N TYR A 27 -23.72 -6.82 25.68
CA TYR A 27 -22.27 -6.67 25.75
C TYR A 27 -21.52 -7.76 24.98
N SER A 28 -21.99 -9.01 24.99
CA SER A 28 -21.38 -10.09 24.21
C SER A 28 -21.47 -9.83 22.70
N LYS A 29 -22.56 -9.26 22.21
CA LYS A 29 -22.70 -8.89 20.79
C LYS A 29 -21.85 -7.68 20.46
N MET A 30 -21.86 -6.65 21.30
CA MET A 30 -21.01 -5.46 21.16
C MET A 30 -19.52 -5.83 21.19
N ASN A 31 -19.13 -6.81 22.00
CA ASN A 31 -17.73 -7.23 22.10
C ASN A 31 -17.17 -7.72 20.76
N MET A 32 -17.98 -8.31 19.89
CA MET A 32 -17.53 -8.67 18.53
C MET A 32 -17.17 -7.41 17.73
N LEU A 33 -18.00 -6.36 17.79
CA LEU A 33 -17.71 -5.08 17.14
C LEU A 33 -16.48 -4.41 17.76
N VAL A 34 -16.34 -4.43 19.08
CA VAL A 34 -15.17 -3.86 19.77
C VAL A 34 -13.87 -4.56 19.33
N MET A 35 -13.91 -5.88 19.09
CA MET A 35 -12.77 -6.60 18.54
C MET A 35 -12.42 -6.16 17.11
N GLU A 36 -13.43 -5.93 16.26
CA GLU A 36 -13.22 -5.38 14.91
C GLU A 36 -12.65 -3.95 14.97
N LEU A 37 -13.09 -3.14 15.94
CA LEU A 37 -12.58 -1.79 16.19
C LEU A 37 -11.12 -1.74 16.66
N LYS A 38 -10.53 -2.88 17.02
CA LYS A 38 -9.09 -2.98 17.30
C LYS A 38 -8.24 -3.04 16.02
N SER A 39 -8.85 -3.11 14.84
CA SER A 39 -8.14 -3.21 13.56
C SER A 39 -7.11 -2.09 13.37
N GLU A 40 -5.88 -2.45 12.97
CA GLU A 40 -4.80 -1.51 12.65
C GLU A 40 -5.11 -0.66 11.40
N ALA A 41 -6.12 -1.07 10.62
CA ALA A 41 -6.64 -0.31 9.49
C ALA A 41 -7.31 1.01 9.93
N LEU A 42 -7.82 1.07 11.18
CA LEU A 42 -8.47 2.26 11.69
C LEU A 42 -7.45 3.35 12.05
N LYS A 43 -7.46 4.43 11.25
CA LYS A 43 -6.72 5.65 11.51
C LYS A 43 -7.64 6.68 12.15
N GLU A 44 -7.07 7.77 12.65
CA GLU A 44 -7.79 8.85 13.32
C GLU A 44 -8.98 9.39 12.50
N ARG A 45 -8.84 9.50 11.17
CA ARG A 45 -9.93 9.92 10.26
C ARG A 45 -11.17 9.01 10.34
N HIS A 46 -10.97 7.68 10.44
CA HIS A 46 -12.05 6.70 10.54
C HIS A 46 -12.75 6.83 11.90
N TRP A 47 -11.97 7.01 12.96
CA TRP A 47 -12.51 7.29 14.30
C TRP A 47 -13.32 8.58 14.35
N ARG A 48 -12.87 9.67 13.71
CA ARG A 48 -13.64 10.91 13.60
C ARG A 48 -14.97 10.72 12.87
N GLN A 49 -14.97 9.97 11.78
CA GLN A 49 -16.20 9.63 11.06
C GLN A 49 -17.15 8.82 11.93
N MET A 50 -16.62 7.83 12.66
CA MET A 50 -17.40 6.99 13.56
C MET A 50 -18.01 7.77 14.74
N MET A 51 -17.23 8.65 15.36
CA MET A 51 -17.71 9.54 16.42
C MET A 51 -18.86 10.43 15.96
N LYS A 52 -18.80 10.92 14.71
CA LYS A 52 -19.88 11.70 14.10
C LYS A 52 -21.16 10.88 13.91
N GLU A 53 -21.05 9.63 13.43
CA GLU A 53 -22.20 8.73 13.25
C GLU A 53 -22.84 8.35 14.59
N LEU A 54 -22.01 8.07 15.61
CA LEU A 54 -22.42 7.73 16.96
C LEU A 54 -22.88 8.94 17.79
N ARG A 55 -22.64 10.16 17.30
CA ARG A 55 -22.89 11.43 18.02
C ARG A 55 -22.22 11.48 19.40
N VAL A 56 -21.00 10.96 19.48
CA VAL A 56 -20.17 10.96 20.67
C VAL A 56 -18.91 11.79 20.43
N ASN A 57 -18.30 12.27 21.51
CA ASN A 57 -17.00 12.92 21.46
C ASN A 57 -16.04 12.14 22.36
N TRP A 58 -15.27 11.24 21.75
CA TRP A 58 -14.30 10.42 22.45
C TRP A 58 -12.91 11.01 22.36
N ASN A 59 -12.22 11.08 23.48
CA ASN A 59 -10.77 11.19 23.49
C ASN A 59 -10.19 9.78 23.33
N LEU A 60 -9.63 9.46 22.17
CA LEU A 60 -9.09 8.11 21.88
C LEU A 60 -7.97 7.70 22.85
N SER A 61 -7.25 8.66 23.44
CA SER A 61 -6.19 8.40 24.43
C SER A 61 -6.74 7.99 25.80
N GLU A 62 -7.98 8.35 26.10
CA GLU A 62 -8.64 8.11 27.40
C GLU A 62 -9.88 7.23 27.26
N LEU A 63 -10.10 6.65 26.07
CA LEU A 63 -11.30 5.90 25.74
C LEU A 63 -11.37 4.61 26.57
N THR A 64 -12.40 4.51 27.40
CA THR A 64 -12.68 3.33 28.20
C THR A 64 -13.72 2.43 27.54
N LEU A 65 -13.66 1.13 27.84
CA LEU A 65 -14.65 0.16 27.33
C LEU A 65 -16.08 0.50 27.79
N GLY A 66 -16.24 1.11 28.97
CA GLY A 66 -17.53 1.59 29.46
C GLY A 66 -18.15 2.64 28.53
N GLN A 67 -17.37 3.65 28.13
CA GLN A 67 -17.83 4.69 27.20
C GLN A 67 -18.21 4.12 25.83
N VAL A 68 -17.52 3.06 25.37
CA VAL A 68 -17.83 2.38 24.11
C VAL A 68 -19.14 1.59 24.22
N TRP A 69 -19.38 0.93 25.35
CA TRP A 69 -20.64 0.24 25.62
C TRP A 69 -21.83 1.19 25.80
N ASP A 70 -21.61 2.38 26.37
CA ASP A 70 -22.65 3.39 26.55
C ASP A 70 -23.13 4.00 25.22
N ALA A 71 -22.33 3.93 24.16
CA ALA A 71 -22.64 4.50 22.85
C ALA A 71 -23.55 3.62 21.96
N ASP A 72 -24.04 2.49 22.46
CA ASP A 72 -24.92 1.56 21.76
C ASP A 72 -24.48 1.26 20.31
N LEU A 73 -23.26 0.73 20.17
CA LEU A 73 -22.65 0.30 18.90
C LEU A 73 -23.58 -0.57 18.04
N GLN A 74 -24.50 -1.33 18.65
CA GLN A 74 -25.41 -2.20 17.90
C GLN A 74 -26.37 -1.41 17.02
N ARG A 75 -26.85 -0.26 17.51
CA ARG A 75 -27.76 0.61 16.75
C ARG A 75 -27.10 1.17 15.50
N HIS A 76 -25.78 1.36 15.53
CA HIS A 76 -24.98 1.91 14.44
C HIS A 76 -24.09 0.85 13.77
N GLU A 77 -24.36 -0.43 13.99
CA GLU A 77 -23.52 -1.54 13.53
C GLU A 77 -23.23 -1.47 12.01
N HIS A 78 -24.26 -1.18 11.21
CA HIS A 78 -24.10 -1.07 9.77
C HIS A 78 -23.12 0.06 9.39
N ALA A 79 -23.26 1.24 10.00
CA ALA A 79 -22.38 2.38 9.71
C ALA A 79 -20.93 2.08 10.13
N ILE A 80 -20.74 1.46 11.31
CA ILE A 80 -19.41 1.04 11.80
C ILE A 80 -18.78 0.05 10.84
N LYS A 81 -19.53 -0.96 10.37
CA LYS A 81 -19.05 -1.95 9.40
C LYS A 81 -18.66 -1.32 8.05
N GLN A 82 -19.39 -0.32 7.58
CA GLN A 82 -19.00 0.41 6.37
C GLN A 82 -17.69 1.19 6.56
N ILE A 83 -17.50 1.83 7.72
CA ILE A 83 -16.24 2.53 8.03
C ILE A 83 -15.08 1.54 8.13
N LEU A 84 -15.28 0.38 8.77
CA LEU A 84 -14.30 -0.69 8.85
C LEU A 84 -13.91 -1.22 7.47
N LEU A 85 -14.89 -1.40 6.57
CA LEU A 85 -14.65 -1.84 5.20
C LEU A 85 -13.79 -0.82 4.43
N VAL A 86 -14.11 0.47 4.55
CA VAL A 86 -13.31 1.56 3.97
C VAL A 86 -11.89 1.53 4.52
N ALA A 87 -11.74 1.46 5.84
CA ALA A 87 -10.45 1.41 6.50
C ALA A 87 -9.59 0.24 6.00
N GLN A 88 -10.18 -0.94 5.87
CA GLN A 88 -9.48 -2.13 5.38
C GLN A 88 -9.05 -1.99 3.92
N GLY A 89 -9.91 -1.42 3.08
CA GLY A 89 -9.57 -1.12 1.69
C GLY A 89 -8.45 -0.09 1.55
N GLU A 90 -8.46 0.94 2.41
CA GLU A 90 -7.39 1.93 2.46
C GLU A 90 -6.06 1.33 2.94
N LEU A 91 -6.08 0.43 3.93
CA LEU A 91 -4.87 -0.22 4.43
C LEU A 91 -4.16 -1.02 3.32
N ALA A 92 -4.92 -1.75 2.49
CA ALA A 92 -4.36 -2.50 1.37
C ALA A 92 -3.65 -1.58 0.36
N LEU A 93 -4.22 -0.40 0.08
CA LEU A 93 -3.59 0.59 -0.80
C LEU A 93 -2.36 1.24 -0.17
N GLU A 94 -2.41 1.51 1.14
CA GLU A 94 -1.29 2.05 1.92
C GLU A 94 -0.09 1.08 1.90
N GLU A 95 -0.34 -0.21 2.15
CA GLU A 95 0.69 -1.26 2.12
C GLU A 95 1.30 -1.42 0.72
N PHE A 96 0.46 -1.44 -0.32
CA PHE A 96 0.93 -1.51 -1.70
C PHE A 96 1.87 -0.34 -2.05
N LEU A 97 1.44 0.90 -1.77
CA LEU A 97 2.28 2.08 -2.05
C LEU A 97 3.58 2.06 -1.25
N LYS A 98 3.52 1.60 0.01
CA LYS A 98 4.71 1.47 0.86
C LYS A 98 5.71 0.48 0.27
N GLN A 99 5.26 -0.73 -0.08
CA GLN A 99 6.12 -1.77 -0.66
C GLN A 99 6.73 -1.31 -2.00
N MET A 100 5.93 -0.70 -2.86
CA MET A 100 6.40 -0.16 -4.14
C MET A 100 7.47 0.92 -3.91
N LYS A 101 7.23 1.84 -2.97
CA LYS A 101 8.18 2.89 -2.61
C LYS A 101 9.49 2.30 -2.10
N GLU A 102 9.43 1.36 -1.15
CA GLU A 102 10.60 0.72 -0.58
C GLU A 102 11.42 -0.02 -1.65
N PHE A 103 10.74 -0.73 -2.56
CA PHE A 103 11.38 -1.38 -3.70
C PHE A 103 12.17 -0.38 -4.55
N TRP A 104 11.55 0.70 -5.04
CA TRP A 104 12.22 1.65 -5.94
C TRP A 104 13.28 2.51 -5.25
N GLN A 105 13.17 2.72 -3.94
CA GLN A 105 14.18 3.42 -3.16
C GLN A 105 15.42 2.56 -2.91
N ALA A 106 15.25 1.24 -2.79
CA ALA A 106 16.34 0.29 -2.60
C ALA A 106 16.85 -0.33 -3.92
N TYR A 107 16.16 -0.10 -5.04
CA TYR A 107 16.50 -0.72 -6.32
C TYR A 107 17.83 -0.17 -6.84
N GLU A 108 18.81 -1.07 -6.98
CA GLU A 108 20.09 -0.79 -7.61
C GLU A 108 20.17 -1.50 -8.96
N VAL A 109 20.61 -0.76 -9.98
CA VAL A 109 20.77 -1.30 -11.32
C VAL A 109 21.96 -2.26 -11.35
N GLU A 110 21.75 -3.49 -11.86
CA GLU A 110 22.83 -4.45 -12.04
C GLU A 110 23.78 -3.97 -13.13
N LEU A 111 25.06 -3.82 -12.78
CA LEU A 111 26.12 -3.37 -13.67
C LEU A 111 27.11 -4.48 -13.96
N VAL A 112 27.44 -4.69 -15.24
CA VAL A 112 28.44 -5.65 -15.69
C VAL A 112 29.61 -4.93 -16.34
N ASN A 113 30.84 -5.33 -16.00
CA ASN A 113 32.04 -4.80 -16.60
C ASN A 113 32.15 -5.20 -18.07
N TYR A 114 32.32 -4.21 -18.95
CA TYR A 114 32.54 -4.42 -20.38
C TYR A 114 33.99 -4.09 -20.72
N GLN A 115 34.79 -5.14 -20.95
CA GLN A 115 36.17 -5.07 -21.42
C GLN A 115 37.10 -4.12 -20.62
N ASN A 116 36.86 -3.94 -19.31
CA ASN A 116 37.57 -2.97 -18.46
C ASN A 116 37.48 -1.50 -18.93
N LYS A 117 36.56 -1.17 -19.84
CA LYS A 117 36.35 0.20 -20.34
C LYS A 117 35.25 0.91 -19.56
N THR A 118 34.10 0.25 -19.42
CA THR A 118 32.91 0.83 -18.76
C THR A 118 32.05 -0.26 -18.14
N ARG A 119 31.04 0.15 -17.38
CA ARG A 119 30.02 -0.74 -16.83
C ARG A 119 28.71 -0.55 -17.58
N LEU A 120 28.11 -1.66 -17.99
CA LEU A 120 26.85 -1.69 -18.73
C LEU A 120 25.73 -2.21 -17.84
N ILE A 121 24.52 -1.71 -18.06
CA ILE A 121 23.34 -2.20 -17.35
C ILE A 121 22.95 -3.57 -17.91
N LYS A 122 22.66 -4.51 -16.99
CA LYS A 122 22.10 -5.83 -17.28
C LYS A 122 20.73 -5.96 -16.62
N GLY A 123 19.97 -7.00 -16.98
CA GLY A 123 18.68 -7.30 -16.34
C GLY A 123 17.52 -6.44 -16.86
N TRP A 124 17.63 -5.91 -18.08
CA TRP A 124 16.60 -5.04 -18.68
C TRP A 124 15.20 -5.67 -18.66
N ASP A 125 15.07 -6.96 -18.99
CA ASP A 125 13.77 -7.63 -19.02
C ASP A 125 13.10 -7.64 -17.64
N GLU A 126 13.84 -7.96 -16.58
CA GLU A 126 13.34 -7.95 -15.20
C GLU A 126 12.96 -6.53 -14.75
N LEU A 127 13.80 -5.54 -15.07
CA LEU A 127 13.55 -4.13 -14.78
C LEU A 127 12.26 -3.63 -15.45
N PHE A 128 12.10 -3.86 -16.76
CA PHE A 128 10.91 -3.43 -17.50
C PHE A 128 9.66 -4.20 -17.07
N ASN A 129 9.78 -5.48 -16.76
CA ASN A 129 8.67 -6.26 -16.22
C ASN A 129 8.20 -5.68 -14.89
N LYS A 130 9.12 -5.32 -13.98
CA LYS A 130 8.74 -4.68 -12.72
C LYS A 130 8.19 -3.27 -12.86
N LEU A 131 8.72 -2.46 -13.77
CA LEU A 131 8.14 -1.16 -14.11
C LEU A 131 6.68 -1.31 -14.55
N LYS A 132 6.43 -2.20 -15.53
CA LYS A 132 5.08 -2.45 -16.06
C LYS A 132 4.13 -2.99 -15.01
N GLU A 133 4.59 -3.91 -14.17
CA GLU A 133 3.77 -4.45 -13.08
C GLU A 133 3.35 -3.33 -12.11
N HIS A 134 4.28 -2.52 -11.62
CA HIS A 134 3.97 -1.45 -10.68
C HIS A 134 3.15 -0.32 -11.33
N GLN A 135 3.36 -0.02 -12.62
CA GLN A 135 2.51 0.90 -13.39
C GLN A 135 1.07 0.38 -13.52
N ASN A 136 0.90 -0.91 -13.85
CA ASN A 136 -0.42 -1.53 -13.95
C ASN A 136 -1.13 -1.58 -12.59
N SER A 137 -0.41 -1.88 -11.51
CA SER A 137 -0.97 -1.88 -10.16
C SER A 137 -1.37 -0.47 -9.71
N LEU A 138 -0.60 0.57 -10.05
CA LEU A 138 -1.01 1.97 -9.83
C LEU A 138 -2.26 2.34 -10.64
N ALA A 139 -2.35 1.92 -11.90
CA ALA A 139 -3.53 2.14 -12.73
C ALA A 139 -4.77 1.42 -12.16
N ALA A 140 -4.62 0.19 -11.66
CA ALA A 140 -5.69 -0.54 -10.99
C ALA A 140 -6.10 0.11 -9.66
N MET A 141 -5.12 0.60 -8.88
CA MET A 141 -5.36 1.32 -7.63
C MET A 141 -6.24 2.56 -7.83
N LYS A 142 -6.10 3.28 -8.95
CA LYS A 142 -6.95 4.43 -9.29
C LYS A 142 -8.44 4.09 -9.44
N LEU A 143 -8.74 2.85 -9.81
CA LEU A 143 -10.13 2.37 -9.95
C LEU A 143 -10.74 1.99 -8.60
N SER A 144 -9.95 1.92 -7.54
CA SER A 144 -10.42 1.59 -6.20
C SER A 144 -11.26 2.73 -5.62
N PRO A 145 -12.42 2.45 -4.98
CA PRO A 145 -13.22 3.47 -4.30
C PRO A 145 -12.47 4.12 -3.11
N TYR A 146 -11.39 3.49 -2.64
CA TYR A 146 -10.56 3.97 -1.51
C TYR A 146 -9.35 4.82 -1.96
N TYR A 147 -9.23 5.10 -3.27
CA TYR A 147 -8.09 5.79 -3.86
C TYR A 147 -7.89 7.23 -3.39
N LYS A 148 -8.99 7.94 -3.10
CA LYS A 148 -9.00 9.40 -2.87
C LYS A 148 -7.98 9.87 -1.83
N GLN A 149 -7.78 9.10 -0.76
CA GLN A 149 -6.84 9.45 0.32
C GLN A 149 -5.36 9.35 -0.10
N PHE A 150 -5.07 8.62 -1.18
CA PHE A 150 -3.73 8.32 -1.68
C PHE A 150 -3.43 8.96 -3.03
N GLU A 151 -4.37 9.73 -3.57
CA GLU A 151 -4.32 10.27 -4.94
C GLU A 151 -3.02 11.03 -5.23
N GLU A 152 -2.66 11.99 -4.38
CA GLU A 152 -1.45 12.80 -4.55
C GLU A 152 -0.17 11.94 -4.56
N ASN A 153 -0.06 11.01 -3.61
CA ASN A 153 1.09 10.12 -3.50
C ASN A 153 1.19 9.16 -4.68
N ALA A 154 0.06 8.58 -5.10
CA ALA A 154 0.01 7.64 -6.21
C ALA A 154 0.33 8.32 -7.54
N LEU A 155 -0.18 9.53 -7.78
CA LEU A 155 0.15 10.33 -8.96
C LEU A 155 1.63 10.68 -9.00
N SER A 156 2.21 11.12 -7.87
CA SER A 156 3.65 11.41 -7.81
C SER A 156 4.51 10.19 -8.15
N TRP A 157 4.11 9.00 -7.70
CA TRP A 157 4.83 7.77 -8.03
C TRP A 157 4.63 7.32 -9.47
N GLU A 158 3.43 7.44 -10.01
CA GLU A 158 3.16 7.15 -11.41
C GLU A 158 4.03 8.00 -12.34
N GLU A 159 4.11 9.32 -12.09
CA GLU A 159 4.98 10.23 -12.86
C GLU A 159 6.45 9.80 -12.78
N LYS A 160 6.93 9.44 -11.58
CA LYS A 160 8.30 8.95 -11.39
C LYS A 160 8.57 7.68 -12.17
N LEU A 161 7.68 6.69 -12.09
CA LEU A 161 7.84 5.41 -12.80
C LEU A 161 7.78 5.59 -14.32
N ASN A 162 6.88 6.44 -14.81
CA ASN A 162 6.81 6.76 -16.23
C ASN A 162 8.10 7.44 -16.72
N ARG A 163 8.64 8.38 -15.94
CA ARG A 163 9.91 9.04 -16.26
C ARG A 163 11.08 8.07 -16.25
N ILE A 164 11.12 7.16 -15.27
CA ILE A 164 12.14 6.11 -15.18
C ILE A 164 12.05 5.18 -16.40
N SER A 165 10.84 4.73 -16.76
CA SER A 165 10.62 3.88 -17.94
C SER A 165 11.12 4.56 -19.22
N ALA A 166 10.69 5.80 -19.47
CA ALA A 166 11.09 6.55 -20.67
C ALA A 166 12.61 6.78 -20.72
N MET A 167 13.24 7.06 -19.57
CA MET A 167 14.69 7.20 -19.49
C MET A 167 15.40 5.89 -19.82
N PHE A 168 14.92 4.77 -19.28
CA PHE A 168 15.52 3.45 -19.53
C PHE A 168 15.28 2.93 -20.95
N ASP A 169 14.14 3.25 -21.58
CA ASP A 169 13.88 2.94 -22.99
C ASP A 169 14.90 3.60 -23.92
N VAL A 170 15.24 4.87 -23.67
CA VAL A 170 16.30 5.55 -24.42
C VAL A 170 17.67 4.96 -24.07
N TRP A 171 17.92 4.67 -22.80
CA TRP A 171 19.22 4.17 -22.34
C TRP A 171 19.57 2.80 -22.92
N ILE A 172 18.63 1.85 -22.95
CA ILE A 172 18.88 0.52 -23.53
C ILE A 172 19.21 0.62 -25.01
N ASP A 173 18.54 1.51 -25.75
CA ASP A 173 18.81 1.75 -27.16
C ASP A 173 20.19 2.39 -27.38
N VAL A 174 20.55 3.39 -26.57
CA VAL A 174 21.88 4.00 -26.59
C VAL A 174 22.96 2.96 -26.27
N GLN A 175 22.75 2.15 -25.22
CA GLN A 175 23.68 1.10 -24.82
C GLN A 175 23.87 0.06 -25.94
N ARG A 176 22.79 -0.39 -26.59
CA ARG A 176 22.85 -1.33 -27.72
C ARG A 176 23.64 -0.76 -28.89
N ARG A 177 23.33 0.48 -29.29
CA ARG A 177 24.04 1.16 -30.39
C ARG A 177 25.51 1.40 -30.05
N TRP A 178 25.81 1.81 -28.82
CA TRP A 178 27.18 2.03 -28.36
C TRP A 178 28.00 0.74 -28.38
N VAL A 179 27.48 -0.38 -27.85
CA VAL A 179 28.18 -1.67 -27.89
C VAL A 179 28.45 -2.13 -29.33
N TYR A 180 27.48 -1.94 -30.24
CA TYR A 180 27.65 -2.26 -31.65
C TYR A 180 28.74 -1.42 -32.31
N LEU A 181 28.72 -0.10 -32.12
CA LEU A 181 29.72 0.82 -32.67
C LEU A 181 31.10 0.57 -32.06
N GLU A 182 31.17 0.30 -30.76
CA GLU A 182 32.42 -0.04 -30.08
C GLU A 182 33.03 -1.31 -30.68
N GLY A 183 32.25 -2.37 -30.87
CA GLY A 183 32.72 -3.60 -31.52
C GLY A 183 33.21 -3.37 -32.97
N LEU A 184 32.53 -2.50 -33.72
CA LEU A 184 32.86 -2.18 -35.10
C LEU A 184 34.14 -1.34 -35.23
N PHE A 185 34.29 -0.29 -34.42
CA PHE A 185 35.47 0.60 -34.48
C PHE A 185 36.70 0.02 -33.77
N SER A 186 36.52 -0.78 -32.72
CA SER A 186 37.64 -1.43 -32.02
C SER A 186 38.11 -2.74 -32.67
N GLY A 187 37.24 -3.41 -33.43
CA GLY A 187 37.51 -4.70 -34.06
C GLY A 187 38.28 -4.64 -35.38
N SER A 188 38.29 -3.50 -36.07
CA SER A 188 39.03 -3.36 -37.34
C SER A 188 39.65 -1.96 -37.49
N ALA A 189 40.97 -1.91 -37.52
CA ALA A 189 41.74 -0.69 -37.77
C ALA A 189 41.42 -0.07 -39.15
N ASP A 190 41.01 -0.90 -40.11
CA ASP A 190 40.68 -0.46 -41.48
C ASP A 190 39.38 0.36 -41.54
N ILE A 191 38.42 0.12 -40.66
CA ILE A 191 37.18 0.92 -40.65
C ILE A 191 37.44 2.33 -40.12
N ALA A 192 38.33 2.47 -39.13
CA ALA A 192 38.73 3.78 -38.61
C ALA A 192 39.47 4.63 -39.66
N THR A 193 40.19 4.00 -40.60
CA THR A 193 40.86 4.69 -41.71
C THR A 193 39.92 4.99 -42.87
N LEU A 194 38.90 4.16 -43.11
CA LEU A 194 37.88 4.38 -44.14
C LEU A 194 36.82 5.41 -43.75
N LEU A 195 36.48 5.55 -42.47
CA LEU A 195 35.49 6.49 -41.94
C LEU A 195 36.08 7.36 -40.80
N PRO A 196 37.05 8.23 -41.12
CA PRO A 196 37.81 8.96 -40.10
C PRO A 196 36.98 10.01 -39.34
N ILE A 197 35.98 10.62 -39.96
CA ILE A 197 35.14 11.67 -39.33
C ILE A 197 34.21 11.03 -38.28
N GLU A 198 33.61 9.90 -38.62
CA GLU A 198 32.67 9.14 -37.80
C GLU A 198 33.38 8.45 -36.64
N SER A 199 34.57 7.90 -36.90
CA SER A 199 35.45 7.35 -35.84
C SER A 199 35.88 8.44 -34.87
N ALA A 200 36.26 9.63 -35.36
CA ALA A 200 36.62 10.77 -34.51
C ALA A 200 35.42 11.27 -33.67
N ARG A 201 34.21 11.30 -34.25
CA ARG A 201 32.98 11.65 -33.53
C ARG A 201 32.62 10.65 -32.44
N PHE A 202 32.82 9.35 -32.68
CA PHE A 202 32.52 8.29 -31.71
C PHE A 202 33.54 8.25 -30.55
N SER A 203 34.81 8.58 -30.83
CA SER A 203 35.87 8.61 -29.81
C SER A 203 35.79 9.78 -28.82
N ARG A 204 34.88 10.73 -29.03
CA ARG A 204 34.77 11.99 -28.29
C ARG A 204 33.69 11.92 -27.23
#